data_AF-A0A8T6A4D9-F1
#
_entry.id   AF-A0A8T6A4D9-F1
#
_cell.length_a   1.000
_cell.length_b   1.000
_cell.length_c   1.000
_cell.angle_alpha   90.00
_cell.angle_beta   90.00
_cell.angle_gamma   90.00
#
_symmetry.space_group_name_H-M   'P 1'
#
loop_
_entity.id
_entity.type
_entity.pdbx_description
1 polymer ?
#
loop_
_entity_poly.entity_id
_entity_poly.type
_entity_poly.pdbx_seq_one_letter_code
_entity_poly.pdbx_strand_id
1 'polypeptide(L)'
;MQTKLLAIMLAAPVVFSSQEASASDFFGPEKISTEINLGTLSGKTKERVYEPEEGGRKVSQLDWKYSNAAILKGAVNWELNPWLSVGAAGWTTLNSRGGNMVDQDWMDSGTPGTWTDESRHPDTRLNYANEFDLNVKGWFLKESDYRLAIMAGYQESRYSFNATGGTYIYSENGGFRNETGALPDKIKVIGYKQHFKIPYVGLTGNYRYDNFEFGGAFKYSGWVRGSDND
;
A
#
# COMPACT_ATOMS: atom_id res chain seq x y z
N MET A 1 -5.36 0.76 26.35
CA MET A 1 -4.82 1.97 25.67
C MET A 1 -4.80 1.71 24.17
N GLN A 2 -5.40 2.57 23.35
CA GLN A 2 -5.34 2.43 21.89
C GLN A 2 -3.96 2.89 21.40
N THR A 3 -3.12 1.94 20.96
CA THR A 3 -1.89 2.24 20.22
C THR A 3 -2.27 2.89 18.89
N LYS A 4 -1.90 4.16 18.71
CA LYS A 4 -2.00 4.82 17.41
C LYS A 4 -0.82 4.36 16.56
N LEU A 5 -1.02 3.34 15.73
CA LEU A 5 -0.05 2.99 14.69
C LEU A 5 -0.01 4.11 13.66
N LEU A 6 1.14 4.77 13.53
CA LEU A 6 1.43 5.61 12.38
C LEU A 6 1.91 4.70 11.24
N ALA A 7 0.98 4.20 10.45
CA ALA A 7 1.30 3.47 9.23
C ALA A 7 1.50 4.45 8.07
N ILE A 8 2.74 4.59 7.62
CA ILE A 8 3.05 5.24 6.34
C ILE A 8 3.33 4.12 5.34
N MET A 9 2.35 3.81 4.50
CA MET A 9 2.55 2.97 3.33
C MET A 9 2.72 3.84 2.09
N LEU A 10 3.77 3.56 1.34
CA LEU A 10 3.99 4.13 0.02
C LEU A 10 3.88 3.00 -1.01
N ALA A 11 2.76 2.98 -1.74
CA ALA A 11 2.54 2.08 -2.86
C ALA A 11 2.22 2.95 -4.08
N ALA A 12 3.01 2.80 -5.15
CA ALA A 12 2.80 3.52 -6.40
C ALA A 12 2.52 2.51 -7.51
N PRO A 13 1.24 2.34 -7.91
CA PRO A 13 0.92 1.59 -9.10
C PRO A 13 1.24 2.43 -10.34
N VAL A 14 1.96 1.85 -11.31
CA VAL A 14 2.03 2.38 -12.68
C VAL A 14 1.09 1.55 -13.53
N VAL A 15 0.18 2.21 -14.24
CA VAL A 15 -0.97 1.57 -14.89
C VAL A 15 -1.08 2.07 -16.33
N PHE A 16 -1.30 1.15 -17.27
CA PHE A 16 -1.66 1.47 -18.65
C PHE A 16 -3.17 1.30 -18.83
N SER A 17 -3.85 2.38 -19.23
CA SER A 17 -5.30 2.42 -19.35
C SER A 17 -5.78 2.43 -20.79
N SER A 18 -6.80 1.62 -21.07
CA SER A 18 -7.70 1.79 -22.21
C SER A 18 -9.08 2.16 -21.67
N GLN A 19 -9.62 3.32 -22.07
CA GLN A 19 -10.99 3.74 -21.79
C GLN A 19 -11.82 3.64 -23.07
N GLU A 20 -13.00 3.02 -22.98
CA GLU A 20 -14.09 3.21 -23.95
C GLU A 20 -15.12 4.17 -23.33
N ALA A 21 -15.43 5.27 -24.03
CA ALA A 21 -16.46 6.21 -23.62
C ALA A 21 -17.78 5.90 -24.34
N SER A 22 -18.86 5.69 -23.58
CA SER A 22 -20.23 5.66 -24.11
C SER A 22 -20.99 6.92 -23.68
N ALA A 23 -21.81 7.47 -24.57
CA ALA A 23 -22.51 8.75 -24.41
C ALA A 23 -24.04 8.60 -24.44
N SER A 24 -24.76 9.17 -23.46
CA SER A 24 -26.15 9.66 -23.58
C SER A 24 -26.64 10.31 -22.28
N ASP A 25 -27.64 11.22 -22.35
CA ASP A 25 -28.05 12.19 -21.32
C ASP A 25 -29.20 11.77 -20.38
N PHE A 26 -29.21 12.39 -19.19
CA PHE A 26 -30.21 12.42 -18.10
C PHE A 26 -30.97 11.14 -17.71
N PHE A 27 -30.66 10.63 -16.49
CA PHE A 27 -31.29 9.50 -15.78
C PHE A 27 -31.59 8.27 -16.64
N GLY A 28 -30.55 7.45 -16.81
CA GLY A 28 -30.65 6.06 -17.26
C GLY A 28 -29.50 5.23 -16.68
N PRO A 29 -29.63 3.90 -16.59
CA PRO A 29 -28.54 2.97 -16.27
C PRO A 29 -27.37 2.97 -17.30
N GLU A 30 -27.34 3.95 -18.20
CA GLU A 30 -26.46 4.01 -19.38
C GLU A 30 -25.18 4.84 -19.16
N LYS A 31 -25.07 5.63 -18.08
CA LYS A 31 -23.84 6.40 -17.75
C LYS A 31 -22.87 5.61 -16.88
N ILE A 32 -22.54 4.40 -17.34
CA ILE A 32 -21.55 3.53 -16.70
C ILE A 32 -20.26 3.58 -17.52
N SER A 33 -19.15 3.91 -16.86
CA SER A 33 -17.81 3.79 -17.42
C SER A 33 -17.09 2.64 -16.75
N THR A 34 -16.41 1.80 -17.52
CA THR A 34 -15.58 0.71 -17.01
C THR A 34 -14.13 0.91 -17.43
N GLU A 35 -13.21 0.47 -16.57
CA GLU A 35 -11.79 0.51 -16.84
C GLU A 35 -11.18 -0.84 -16.50
N ILE A 36 -10.32 -1.34 -17.38
CA ILE A 36 -9.45 -2.48 -17.12
C ILE A 36 -8.02 -2.11 -17.50
N ASN A 37 -7.08 -2.44 -16.64
CA ASN A 37 -5.71 -1.99 -16.79
C ASN A 37 -4.71 -3.02 -16.29
N LEU A 38 -3.55 -3.07 -16.94
CA LEU A 38 -2.39 -3.83 -16.47
C LEU A 38 -1.30 -2.87 -16.00
N GLY A 39 -0.55 -3.29 -15.00
CA GLY A 39 0.45 -2.42 -14.40
C GLY A 39 1.41 -3.14 -13.49
N THR A 40 2.22 -2.36 -12.79
CA THR A 40 3.17 -2.85 -11.80
C THR A 40 3.01 -2.13 -10.47
N LEU A 41 3.18 -2.86 -9.37
CA LEU A 41 3.17 -2.37 -8.01
C LEU A 41 4.56 -2.52 -7.38
N SER A 42 5.05 -1.42 -6.80
CA SER A 42 6.28 -1.38 -6.00
C SER A 42 5.96 -0.74 -4.65
N GLY A 43 6.65 -1.17 -3.59
CA GLY A 43 6.38 -0.67 -2.26
C GLY A 43 7.41 -1.07 -1.22
N LYS A 44 7.33 -0.40 -0.07
CA LYS A 44 8.08 -0.72 1.14
C LYS A 44 7.16 -0.54 2.35
N THR A 45 7.21 -1.49 3.27
CA THR A 45 6.52 -1.42 4.55
C THR A 45 7.52 -1.64 5.69
N LYS A 46 7.23 -1.03 6.84
CA LYS A 46 8.11 -1.04 8.00
C LYS A 46 7.31 -1.45 9.22
N GLU A 47 7.58 -2.64 9.70
CA GLU A 47 7.11 -3.13 10.99
C GLU A 47 8.04 -2.62 12.08
N ARG A 48 7.51 -2.24 13.25
CA ARG A 48 8.31 -1.68 14.34
C ARG A 48 7.77 -2.12 15.67
N VAL A 49 8.69 -2.47 16.56
CA VAL A 49 8.41 -2.73 17.97
C VAL A 49 9.01 -1.60 18.81
N TYR A 50 8.26 -1.14 19.79
CA TYR A 50 8.65 -0.09 20.71
C TYR A 50 8.48 -0.57 22.14
N GLU A 51 9.41 -0.17 23.03
CA GLU A 51 9.36 -0.47 24.46
C GLU A 51 8.76 0.72 25.23
N PRO A 52 7.49 0.64 25.71
CA PRO A 52 6.84 1.74 26.39
C PRO A 52 7.48 2.08 27.74
N GLU A 53 8.03 1.08 28.44
CA GLU A 53 8.67 1.27 29.74
C GLU A 53 9.99 2.06 29.61
N GLU A 54 10.60 2.05 28.43
CA GLU A 54 11.80 2.81 28.07
C GLU A 54 11.48 4.08 27.27
N GLY A 55 10.38 4.75 27.61
CA GLY A 55 10.01 6.02 26.99
C GLY A 55 9.60 5.92 25.51
N GLY A 56 9.18 4.73 25.05
CA GLY A 56 8.79 4.50 23.66
C GLY A 56 9.98 4.35 22.72
N ARG A 57 11.11 3.86 23.22
CA ARG A 57 12.30 3.57 22.40
C ARG A 57 11.99 2.48 21.38
N LYS A 58 12.45 2.65 20.15
CA LYS A 58 12.37 1.61 19.12
C LYS A 58 13.35 0.49 19.45
N VAL A 59 12.86 -0.75 19.52
CA VAL A 59 13.66 -1.94 19.82
C VAL A 59 13.85 -2.86 18.63
N SER A 60 12.92 -2.86 17.67
CA SER A 60 13.00 -3.70 16.46
C SER A 60 12.38 -2.98 15.25
N GLN A 61 12.88 -3.28 14.04
CA GLN A 61 12.29 -2.82 12.79
C GLN A 61 12.55 -3.77 11.62
N LEU A 62 11.48 -4.32 11.05
CA LEU A 62 11.54 -5.12 9.83
C LEU A 62 11.15 -4.26 8.61
N ASP A 63 12.08 -4.11 7.68
CA ASP A 63 11.94 -3.38 6.43
C ASP A 63 11.65 -4.32 5.26
N TRP A 64 10.36 -4.51 4.93
CA TRP A 64 9.91 -5.33 3.82
C TRP A 64 9.80 -4.51 2.53
N LYS A 65 10.47 -4.92 1.46
CA LYS A 65 10.49 -4.23 0.16
C LYS A 65 10.18 -5.18 -0.98
N TYR A 66 9.46 -4.70 -1.98
CA TYR A 66 9.25 -5.41 -3.24
C TYR A 66 9.20 -4.43 -4.41
N SER A 67 9.41 -4.91 -5.63
CA SER A 67 9.41 -4.06 -6.81
C SER A 67 8.86 -4.77 -8.04
N ASN A 68 8.09 -4.03 -8.82
CA ASN A 68 7.54 -4.44 -10.12
C ASN A 68 6.68 -5.72 -10.04
N ALA A 69 5.83 -5.84 -9.02
CA ALA A 69 4.83 -6.91 -8.95
C ALA A 69 3.73 -6.64 -9.99
N ALA A 70 3.46 -7.57 -10.91
CA ALA A 70 2.45 -7.38 -11.94
C ALA A 70 1.04 -7.35 -11.31
N ILE A 71 0.22 -6.37 -11.69
CA ILE A 71 -1.15 -6.22 -11.19
C ILE A 71 -2.16 -6.10 -12.33
N LEU A 72 -3.37 -6.59 -12.07
CA LEU A 72 -4.58 -6.29 -12.82
C LEU A 72 -5.41 -5.31 -12.00
N LYS A 73 -5.86 -4.22 -12.61
CA LYS A 73 -6.71 -3.20 -11.99
C LYS A 73 -8.01 -3.04 -12.77
N GLY A 74 -9.13 -2.98 -12.06
CA GLY A 74 -10.44 -2.71 -12.62
C GLY A 74 -11.15 -1.57 -11.90
N ALA A 75 -12.00 -0.84 -12.63
CA ALA A 75 -12.91 0.13 -12.03
C ALA A 75 -14.24 0.18 -12.78
N VAL A 76 -15.30 0.53 -12.04
CA VAL A 76 -16.62 0.86 -12.57
C VAL A 76 -17.04 2.17 -11.91
N ASN A 77 -17.42 3.16 -12.72
CA ASN A 77 -18.06 4.38 -12.22
C ASN A 77 -19.46 4.48 -12.83
N TRP A 78 -20.41 4.91 -12.01
CA TRP A 78 -21.79 5.18 -12.42
C TRP A 78 -22.14 6.63 -12.09
N GLU A 79 -22.44 7.41 -13.12
CA GLU A 79 -23.01 8.74 -12.94
C GLU A 79 -24.51 8.65 -12.66
N LEU A 80 -24.90 8.78 -11.39
CA LEU A 80 -26.30 8.72 -10.99
C LEU A 80 -27.08 9.95 -11.47
N ASN A 81 -26.45 11.13 -11.41
CA ASN A 81 -26.99 12.40 -11.90
C ASN A 81 -25.82 13.37 -12.19
N PRO A 82 -26.07 14.60 -12.71
CA PRO A 82 -24.99 15.52 -13.05
C PRO A 82 -24.04 15.89 -11.89
N TRP A 83 -24.52 15.90 -10.65
CA TRP A 83 -23.74 16.33 -9.47
C TRP A 83 -23.21 15.18 -8.63
N LEU A 84 -23.63 13.93 -8.89
CA LEU A 84 -23.32 12.77 -8.06
C LEU A 84 -22.89 11.56 -8.89
N SER A 85 -21.80 10.92 -8.48
CA SER A 85 -21.35 9.64 -9.05
C SER A 85 -20.90 8.69 -7.96
N VAL A 86 -21.00 7.39 -8.24
CA VAL A 86 -20.48 6.34 -7.36
C VAL A 86 -19.45 5.52 -8.13
N GLY A 87 -18.45 5.00 -7.43
CA GLY A 87 -17.35 4.25 -8.02
C GLY A 87 -16.97 3.04 -7.19
N ALA A 88 -16.61 1.96 -7.87
CA ALA A 88 -15.96 0.79 -7.31
C ALA A 88 -14.69 0.52 -8.10
N ALA A 89 -13.56 0.38 -7.43
CA ALA A 89 -12.29 0.06 -8.04
C ALA A 89 -11.54 -1.00 -7.23
N GLY A 90 -10.59 -1.66 -7.85
CA GLY A 90 -9.72 -2.59 -7.15
C GLY A 90 -8.57 -3.06 -8.02
N TRP A 91 -7.57 -3.64 -7.37
CA TRP A 91 -6.46 -4.27 -8.05
C TRP A 91 -5.97 -5.49 -7.27
N THR A 92 -5.31 -6.41 -7.97
CA THR A 92 -4.68 -7.59 -7.35
C THR A 92 -3.40 -7.95 -8.09
N THR A 93 -2.42 -8.47 -7.36
CA THR A 93 -1.23 -9.08 -7.94
C THR A 93 -1.59 -10.33 -8.73
N LEU A 94 -1.02 -10.47 -9.93
CA LEU A 94 -1.22 -11.64 -10.80
C LEU A 94 -0.45 -12.87 -10.32
N ASN A 95 0.68 -12.65 -9.65
CA ASN A 95 1.54 -13.69 -9.10
C ASN A 95 2.32 -13.16 -7.89
N SER A 96 2.99 -14.07 -7.19
CA SER A 96 3.96 -13.68 -6.18
C SER A 96 5.19 -13.03 -6.82
N ARG A 97 5.81 -12.11 -6.09
CA ARG A 97 6.95 -11.32 -6.57
C ARG A 97 8.11 -11.37 -5.58
N GLY A 98 9.34 -11.46 -6.10
CA GLY A 98 10.54 -11.32 -5.29
C GLY A 98 10.62 -9.96 -4.59
N GLY A 99 11.16 -9.96 -3.39
CA GLY A 99 11.34 -8.80 -2.52
C GLY A 99 12.61 -8.94 -1.71
N ASN A 100 12.66 -8.21 -0.61
CA ASN A 100 13.77 -8.24 0.34
C ASN A 100 13.23 -7.85 1.73
N MET A 101 13.72 -8.50 2.78
CA MET A 101 13.48 -8.09 4.15
C MET A 101 14.81 -7.88 4.88
N VAL A 102 14.88 -6.83 5.69
CA VAL A 102 15.97 -6.58 6.63
C VAL A 102 15.34 -6.38 7.99
N ASP A 103 15.79 -7.14 8.97
CA ASP A 103 15.42 -7.00 10.37
C ASP A 103 16.59 -6.37 11.13
N GLN A 104 16.29 -5.42 12.01
CA GLN A 104 17.27 -4.74 12.84
C GLN A 104 16.71 -4.56 14.24
N ASP A 105 17.54 -4.90 15.24
CA ASP A 105 17.21 -4.68 16.64
C ASP A 105 18.17 -3.68 17.30
N TRP A 106 17.65 -2.98 18.30
CA TRP A 106 18.36 -2.02 19.14
C TRP A 106 18.28 -2.53 20.59
N MET A 107 19.08 -3.52 20.95
CA MET A 107 19.02 -4.13 22.28
C MET A 107 19.71 -3.28 23.36
N ASP A 108 20.70 -2.46 22.97
CA ASP A 108 21.40 -1.56 23.90
C ASP A 108 20.66 -0.22 24.07
N SER A 109 20.07 -0.02 25.24
CA SER A 109 19.39 1.22 25.61
C SER A 109 20.35 2.40 25.85
N GLY A 110 21.64 2.14 26.08
CA GLY A 110 22.69 3.16 26.19
C GLY A 110 23.08 3.79 24.86
N THR A 111 22.88 3.08 23.74
CA THR A 111 23.14 3.58 22.38
C THR A 111 21.96 3.37 21.43
N PRO A 112 20.80 4.01 21.69
CA PRO A 112 19.54 3.72 21.00
C PRO A 112 19.52 4.09 19.51
N GLY A 113 20.53 4.81 19.01
CA GLY A 113 20.70 5.13 17.59
C GLY A 113 21.43 4.06 16.79
N THR A 114 22.10 3.11 17.46
CA THR A 114 22.97 2.11 16.84
C THR A 114 22.33 0.74 17.00
N TRP A 115 21.96 0.09 15.90
CA TRP A 115 21.43 -1.27 15.95
C TRP A 115 22.50 -2.24 16.46
N THR A 116 22.11 -3.24 17.23
CA THR A 116 22.97 -4.27 17.80
C THR A 116 22.95 -5.54 16.96
N ASP A 117 21.80 -5.84 16.37
CA ASP A 117 21.53 -7.08 15.63
C ASP A 117 20.92 -6.74 14.28
N GLU A 118 21.33 -7.44 13.23
CA GLU A 118 20.76 -7.32 11.89
C GLU A 118 20.68 -8.68 11.21
N SER A 119 19.53 -8.99 10.63
CA SER A 119 19.37 -10.12 9.72
C SER A 119 18.87 -9.66 8.34
N ARG A 120 19.32 -10.35 7.29
CA ARG A 120 19.06 -10.00 5.88
C ARG A 120 18.51 -11.20 5.15
N HIS A 121 17.34 -11.02 4.53
CA HIS A 121 16.61 -12.07 3.84
C HIS A 121 16.35 -11.65 2.38
N PRO A 122 17.34 -11.81 1.48
CA PRO A 122 17.18 -11.48 0.07
C PRO A 122 16.18 -12.40 -0.66
N ASP A 123 15.99 -13.65 -0.17
CA ASP A 123 14.95 -14.56 -0.65
C ASP A 123 13.61 -14.31 0.07
N THR A 124 13.16 -13.05 0.01
CA THR A 124 11.83 -12.66 0.48
C THR A 124 10.87 -12.60 -0.70
N ARG A 125 9.61 -12.98 -0.49
CA ARG A 125 8.56 -12.88 -1.51
C ARG A 125 7.35 -12.12 -0.98
N LEU A 126 6.83 -11.21 -1.80
CA LEU A 126 5.44 -10.79 -1.73
C LEU A 126 4.59 -11.94 -2.28
N ASN A 127 3.86 -12.62 -1.40
CA ASN A 127 2.97 -13.73 -1.77
C ASN A 127 1.80 -13.23 -2.61
N TYR A 128 1.14 -12.17 -2.13
CA TYR A 128 0.07 -11.46 -2.82
C TYR A 128 -0.08 -10.04 -2.25
N ALA A 129 -0.66 -9.15 -3.04
CA ALA A 129 -1.23 -7.90 -2.58
C ALA A 129 -2.51 -7.58 -3.36
N ASN A 130 -3.49 -6.96 -2.69
CA ASN A 130 -4.74 -6.57 -3.33
C ASN A 130 -5.40 -5.39 -2.62
N GLU A 131 -6.29 -4.70 -3.34
CA GLU A 131 -7.06 -3.58 -2.84
C GLU A 131 -8.46 -3.56 -3.46
N PHE A 132 -9.42 -3.06 -2.69
CA PHE A 132 -10.66 -2.52 -3.24
C PHE A 132 -10.94 -1.12 -2.66
N ASP A 133 -11.69 -0.33 -3.41
CA ASP A 133 -12.09 1.04 -3.10
C ASP A 133 -13.53 1.28 -3.55
N LEU A 134 -14.38 1.72 -2.63
CA LEU A 134 -15.74 2.18 -2.89
C LEU A 134 -15.83 3.67 -2.58
N ASN A 135 -16.33 4.47 -3.53
CA ASN A 135 -16.37 5.91 -3.36
C ASN A 135 -17.62 6.57 -3.93
N VAL A 136 -17.89 7.77 -3.42
CA VAL A 136 -18.92 8.69 -3.89
C VAL A 136 -18.23 10.00 -4.23
N LYS A 137 -18.61 10.59 -5.38
CA LYS A 137 -18.05 11.84 -5.91
C LYS A 137 -19.17 12.88 -6.02
N GLY A 138 -18.97 14.04 -5.40
CA GLY A 138 -19.83 15.21 -5.52
C GLY A 138 -19.19 16.24 -6.45
N TRP A 139 -19.72 16.38 -7.65
CA TRP A 139 -19.22 17.31 -8.67
C TRP A 139 -19.70 18.73 -8.36
N PHE A 140 -18.77 19.64 -8.16
CA PHE A 140 -19.06 21.07 -7.98
C PHE A 140 -18.67 21.90 -9.22
N LEU A 141 -17.86 21.34 -10.12
CA LEU A 141 -17.62 21.83 -11.47
C LEU A 141 -17.66 20.64 -12.43
N LYS A 142 -18.47 20.74 -13.49
CA LYS A 142 -18.63 19.66 -14.48
C LYS A 142 -18.96 20.25 -15.85
N GLU A 143 -17.94 20.83 -16.47
CA GLU A 143 -18.02 21.35 -17.83
C GLU A 143 -17.53 20.32 -18.85
N SER A 144 -17.59 20.66 -20.14
CA SER A 144 -17.11 19.80 -21.22
C SER A 144 -15.60 19.51 -21.12
N ASP A 145 -14.82 20.49 -20.65
CA ASP A 145 -13.36 20.46 -20.73
C ASP A 145 -12.70 20.30 -19.35
N TYR A 146 -13.43 20.59 -18.28
CA TYR A 146 -12.91 20.44 -16.92
C TYR A 146 -13.98 19.95 -15.97
N ARG A 147 -13.60 19.01 -15.10
CA ARG A 147 -14.46 18.54 -14.02
C ARG A 147 -13.68 18.47 -12.73
N LEU A 148 -14.33 18.84 -11.63
CA LEU A 148 -13.79 18.81 -10.29
C LEU A 148 -14.86 18.30 -9.33
N ALA A 149 -14.46 17.34 -8.49
CA ALA A 149 -15.32 16.75 -7.48
C ALA A 149 -14.58 16.57 -6.16
N ILE A 150 -15.33 16.76 -5.08
CA ILE A 150 -14.98 16.18 -3.79
C ILE A 150 -15.33 14.70 -3.80
N MET A 151 -14.58 13.89 -3.07
CA MET A 151 -14.89 12.48 -2.90
C MET A 151 -14.80 12.05 -1.45
N ALA A 152 -15.62 11.06 -1.10
CA ALA A 152 -15.50 10.31 0.14
C ALA A 152 -15.59 8.83 -0.20
N GLY A 153 -14.85 8.00 0.52
CA GLY A 153 -14.83 6.57 0.21
C GLY A 153 -14.24 5.71 1.31
N TYR A 154 -14.22 4.41 1.02
CA TYR A 154 -13.66 3.38 1.86
C TYR A 154 -12.80 2.46 1.03
N GLN A 155 -11.52 2.37 1.40
CA GLN A 155 -10.52 1.54 0.76
C GLN A 155 -10.00 0.48 1.74
N GLU A 156 -9.80 -0.74 1.26
CA GLU A 156 -9.03 -1.74 2.00
C GLU A 156 -7.92 -2.32 1.14
N SER A 157 -6.73 -2.46 1.74
CA SER A 157 -5.58 -3.08 1.09
C SER A 157 -4.98 -4.17 1.97
N ARG A 158 -4.51 -5.26 1.35
CA ARG A 158 -3.88 -6.41 2.01
C ARG A 158 -2.55 -6.75 1.37
N TYR A 159 -1.58 -7.15 2.20
CA TYR A 159 -0.24 -7.56 1.78
C TYR A 159 0.17 -8.81 2.55
N SER A 160 0.92 -9.69 1.91
CA SER A 160 1.42 -10.94 2.51
C SER A 160 2.83 -11.22 2.03
N PHE A 161 3.73 -11.51 2.96
CA PHE A 161 5.15 -11.73 2.73
C PHE A 161 5.63 -13.03 3.37
N ASN A 162 6.69 -13.62 2.83
CA ASN A 162 7.49 -14.63 3.50
C ASN A 162 8.98 -14.32 3.27
N ALA A 163 9.77 -14.32 4.33
CA ALA A 163 11.22 -14.27 4.31
C ALA A 163 11.80 -15.68 4.49
N THR A 164 12.80 -16.03 3.68
CA THR A 164 13.38 -17.38 3.63
C THR A 164 14.90 -17.30 3.70
N GLY A 165 15.54 -18.24 4.41
CA GLY A 165 17.00 -18.29 4.57
C GLY A 165 17.60 -16.97 5.04
N GLY A 166 18.79 -16.61 4.57
CA GLY A 166 19.41 -15.31 4.82
C GLY A 166 20.66 -15.37 5.68
N THR A 167 21.16 -14.21 6.08
CA THR A 167 22.36 -14.05 6.92
C THR A 167 22.09 -13.15 8.10
N TYR A 168 22.86 -13.29 9.17
CA TYR A 168 22.76 -12.43 10.34
C TYR A 168 24.12 -11.96 10.86
N ILE A 169 24.09 -10.82 11.56
CA ILE A 169 25.17 -10.28 12.37
C ILE A 169 24.59 -9.78 13.69
N TYR A 170 24.92 -10.46 14.78
CA TYR A 170 24.35 -10.27 16.11
C TYR A 170 25.40 -9.87 17.15
N SER A 171 24.93 -9.25 18.22
CA SER A 171 25.74 -8.88 19.39
C SER A 171 25.53 -9.91 20.49
N GLU A 172 26.50 -10.83 20.64
CA GLU A 172 26.41 -11.93 21.60
C GLU A 172 27.51 -11.89 22.66
N ASN A 173 27.21 -12.42 23.85
CA ASN A 173 28.17 -12.61 24.95
C ASN A 173 28.91 -11.32 25.36
N GLY A 174 28.23 -10.17 25.27
CA GLY A 174 28.81 -8.85 25.58
C GLY A 174 29.71 -8.27 24.48
N GLY A 175 29.85 -8.95 23.34
CA GLY A 175 30.46 -8.40 22.15
C GLY A 175 29.48 -7.57 21.32
N PHE A 176 30.02 -6.72 20.45
CA PHE A 176 29.23 -5.88 19.55
C PHE A 176 29.39 -6.39 18.12
N ARG A 177 28.30 -6.89 17.53
CA ARG A 177 28.25 -7.41 16.15
C ARG A 177 29.33 -8.45 15.87
N ASN A 178 29.56 -9.32 16.83
CA ASN A 178 30.65 -10.29 16.88
C ASN A 178 30.24 -11.70 16.44
N GLU A 179 28.94 -11.96 16.32
CA GLU A 179 28.43 -13.25 15.87
C GLU A 179 27.84 -13.09 14.46
N THR A 180 28.34 -13.88 13.50
CA THR A 180 27.87 -13.84 12.12
C THR A 180 27.57 -15.24 11.61
N GLY A 181 26.46 -15.40 10.90
CA GLY A 181 26.10 -16.70 10.35
C GLY A 181 25.09 -16.64 9.21
N ALA A 182 24.69 -17.83 8.77
CA ALA A 182 23.70 -18.03 7.74
C ALA A 182 22.54 -18.88 8.29
N LEU A 183 21.34 -18.52 7.86
CA LEU A 183 20.13 -19.29 8.12
C LEU A 183 19.96 -20.34 7.01
N PRO A 184 19.46 -21.54 7.31
CA PRO A 184 19.31 -22.59 6.30
C PRO A 184 18.49 -22.12 5.10
N ASP A 185 19.03 -22.34 3.90
CA ASP A 185 18.34 -22.02 2.65
C ASP A 185 16.99 -22.72 2.57
N LYS A 186 16.03 -22.05 1.92
CA LYS A 186 14.66 -22.56 1.66
C LYS A 186 13.81 -22.81 2.93
N ILE A 187 14.32 -22.52 4.12
CA ILE A 187 13.52 -22.53 5.34
C ILE A 187 12.86 -21.17 5.50
N LYS A 188 11.53 -21.17 5.57
CA LYS A 188 10.76 -19.98 5.92
C LYS A 188 11.15 -19.54 7.33
N VAL A 189 11.60 -18.31 7.47
CA VAL A 189 12.01 -17.70 8.74
C VAL A 189 10.85 -16.90 9.31
N ILE A 190 10.32 -15.92 8.54
CA ILE A 190 9.29 -14.98 8.99
C ILE A 190 8.17 -14.92 7.94
N GLY A 191 6.91 -14.88 8.38
CA GLY A 191 5.78 -14.63 7.51
C GLY A 191 4.99 -13.43 8.01
N TYR A 192 4.70 -12.47 7.15
CA TYR A 192 4.12 -11.21 7.60
C TYR A 192 2.92 -10.81 6.75
N LYS A 193 1.81 -10.48 7.41
CA LYS A 193 0.57 -10.04 6.75
C LYS A 193 0.17 -8.67 7.26
N GLN A 194 -0.34 -7.83 6.37
CA GLN A 194 -0.89 -6.52 6.71
C GLN A 194 -2.28 -6.34 6.13
N HIS A 195 -3.14 -5.65 6.88
CA HIS A 195 -4.48 -5.25 6.46
C HIS A 195 -4.73 -3.80 6.88
N PHE A 196 -5.08 -2.96 5.91
CA PHE A 196 -5.42 -1.56 6.13
C PHE A 196 -6.87 -1.30 5.76
N LYS A 197 -7.59 -0.63 6.65
CA LYS A 197 -8.96 -0.14 6.44
C LYS A 197 -8.93 1.39 6.46
N ILE A 198 -9.34 2.01 5.37
CA ILE A 198 -9.03 3.41 5.07
C ILE A 198 -10.33 4.13 4.64
N PRO A 199 -11.14 4.64 5.59
CA PRO A 199 -12.12 5.67 5.28
C PRO A 199 -11.37 6.95 4.87
N TYR A 200 -11.75 7.61 3.78
CA TYR A 200 -11.03 8.78 3.29
C TYR A 200 -11.96 9.86 2.73
N VAL A 201 -11.40 11.06 2.63
CA VAL A 201 -11.93 12.17 1.84
C VAL A 201 -10.90 12.55 0.78
N GLY A 202 -11.31 13.20 -0.30
CA GLY A 202 -10.40 13.52 -1.39
C GLY A 202 -10.95 14.54 -2.37
N LEU A 203 -10.10 14.85 -3.34
CA LEU A 203 -10.39 15.70 -4.49
C LEU A 203 -10.00 14.94 -5.75
N THR A 204 -10.84 15.00 -6.77
CA THR A 204 -10.53 14.46 -8.09
C THR A 204 -10.86 15.48 -9.15
N GLY A 205 -10.06 15.50 -10.20
CA GLY A 205 -10.31 16.35 -11.35
C GLY A 205 -9.79 15.75 -12.63
N ASN A 206 -10.37 16.17 -13.74
CA ASN A 206 -9.84 15.91 -15.06
C ASN A 206 -9.98 17.15 -15.95
N TYR A 207 -9.02 17.31 -16.85
CA TYR A 207 -9.00 18.33 -17.88
C TYR A 207 -8.87 17.65 -19.24
N ARG A 208 -9.72 18.02 -20.19
CA ARG A 208 -9.75 17.49 -21.54
C ARG A 208 -9.43 18.60 -22.53
N TYR A 209 -8.50 18.33 -23.43
CA TYR A 209 -8.14 19.17 -24.55
C TYR A 209 -8.15 18.32 -25.83
N ASP A 210 -9.09 18.59 -26.73
CA ASP A 210 -9.39 17.74 -27.89
C ASP A 210 -9.60 16.26 -27.48
N ASN A 211 -8.73 15.38 -27.95
CA ASN A 211 -8.77 13.93 -27.69
C ASN A 211 -7.83 13.52 -26.53
N PHE A 212 -7.25 14.48 -25.81
CA PHE A 212 -6.37 14.21 -24.68
C PHE A 212 -7.08 14.53 -23.36
N GLU A 213 -6.98 13.62 -22.40
CA GLU A 213 -7.50 13.83 -21.06
C GLU A 213 -6.39 13.64 -20.01
N PHE A 214 -6.30 14.59 -19.09
CA PHE A 214 -5.39 14.58 -17.95
C PHE A 214 -6.21 14.52 -16.66
N GLY A 215 -6.09 13.43 -15.92
CA GLY A 215 -6.80 13.20 -14.66
C GLY A 215 -5.86 13.16 -13.47
N GLY A 216 -6.38 13.56 -12.31
CA GLY A 216 -5.70 13.45 -11.03
C GLY A 216 -6.67 13.22 -9.89
N ALA A 217 -6.22 12.48 -8.87
CA ALA A 217 -6.95 12.29 -7.63
C ALA A 217 -6.02 12.41 -6.43
N PHE A 218 -6.49 13.09 -5.41
CA PHE A 218 -5.85 13.22 -4.11
C PHE A 218 -6.78 12.66 -3.04
N LYS A 219 -6.27 11.77 -2.18
CA LYS A 219 -7.01 11.17 -1.08
C LYS A 219 -6.27 11.40 0.22
N TYR A 220 -7.01 11.68 1.28
CA TYR A 220 -6.51 11.85 2.63
C TYR A 220 -7.37 11.06 3.62
N SER A 221 -6.71 10.42 4.59
CA SER A 221 -7.38 9.74 5.69
C SER A 221 -6.64 10.00 7.00
N GLY A 222 -7.35 10.54 7.98
CA GLY A 222 -6.94 10.56 9.38
C GLY A 222 -7.47 9.39 10.20
N TRP A 223 -8.12 8.42 9.55
CA TRP A 223 -8.91 7.35 10.18
C TRP A 223 -8.45 5.94 9.81
N VAL A 224 -7.23 5.82 9.30
CA VAL A 224 -6.64 4.54 8.93
C VAL A 224 -6.62 3.60 10.13
N ARG A 225 -7.09 2.37 9.94
CA ARG A 225 -6.86 1.26 10.87
C ARG A 225 -5.98 0.23 10.17
N GLY A 226 -4.71 0.18 10.58
CA GLY A 226 -3.77 -0.86 10.20
C GLY A 226 -3.76 -1.98 11.24
N SER A 227 -3.68 -3.22 10.78
CA SER A 227 -3.40 -4.40 11.60
C SER A 227 -2.48 -5.33 10.84
N ASP A 228 -1.62 -6.01 11.54
CA ASP A 228 -0.69 -6.99 10.98
C ASP A 228 -0.71 -8.30 11.77
N ASN A 229 -0.05 -9.30 11.19
CA ASN A 229 0.27 -10.57 11.84
C ASN A 229 1.63 -11.03 11.29
N ASP A 230 2.59 -11.07 12.20
CA ASP A 230 3.81 -11.88 12.10
C ASP A 230 3.53 -13.29 12.64
#